data_AF-B2VBL3-F1
#
_entry.id   AF-B2VBL3-F1
#
_cell.length_a   1.000
_cell.length_b   1.000
_cell.length_c   1.000
_cell.angle_alpha   90.00
_cell.angle_beta   90.00
_cell.angle_gamma   90.00
#
_symmetry.space_group_name_H-M   'P 1'
#
loop_
_entity.id
_entity.type
_entity.pdbx_description
1 polymer ?
#
loop_
_entity_poly.entity_id
_entity_poly.type
_entity_poly.pdbx_seq_one_letter_code
_entity_poly.pdbx_strand_id
1 'polypeptide(L)'
;MLLLGRRLADTKFQIDLLGKKGWGELTGNLHGLEASGEWNGPDDALTFFSKIFPFVSLPAEAAPVGVWQVPTERVIGRSWRWWPEHLSASSEEKLRDYLSSGSAAEGTCYYFISALGLLLAAQGQGRVNYCRQRDIPFITARVTELPYPPADRFKLYHVSKGATRQSWVVLNDRYLQVVQWPRITLPALARYGVHSTSWPLIFPATDLIFAELHNPQPVKDFMMPCIDLDALRQKISAEQQAARLAAKPARMAIADMNIINLGVVKITLMFFFLLSLVAGGLMAGEGWAGLLSLLVCAVSGSLLLLLVAPIFRIATPSASRDVEPEQDASTGSTTPPKDIA
;
A
#
# COMPACT_ATOMS: atom_id res chain seq x y z
N MET A 1 1.44 -17.59 26.98
CA MET A 1 1.69 -17.70 25.53
C MET A 1 1.19 -19.01 24.93
N LEU A 2 1.52 -20.20 25.48
CA LEU A 2 1.13 -21.51 24.91
C LEU A 2 -0.36 -21.71 24.59
N LEU A 3 -1.26 -21.11 25.37
CA LEU A 3 -2.72 -21.18 25.13
C LEU A 3 -3.16 -20.41 23.88
N LEU A 4 -2.45 -19.36 23.48
CA LEU A 4 -2.80 -18.51 22.34
C LEU A 4 -2.62 -19.28 21.03
N GLY A 5 -1.44 -19.89 20.82
CA GLY A 5 -1.16 -20.70 19.63
C GLY A 5 -2.19 -21.81 19.43
N ARG A 6 -2.51 -22.57 20.48
CA ARG A 6 -3.56 -23.60 20.43
C ARG A 6 -4.93 -23.02 20.03
N ARG A 7 -5.38 -21.95 20.69
CA ARG A 7 -6.68 -21.32 20.39
C ARG A 7 -6.77 -20.83 18.94
N LEU A 8 -5.67 -20.33 18.37
CA LEU A 8 -5.63 -19.90 16.98
C LEU A 8 -5.75 -21.09 16.02
N ALA A 9 -5.01 -22.17 16.27
CA ALA A 9 -5.11 -23.40 15.50
C ALA A 9 -6.52 -24.01 15.57
N ASP A 10 -7.12 -24.04 16.75
CA ASP A 10 -8.50 -24.48 16.94
C ASP A 10 -9.49 -23.59 16.18
N THR A 11 -9.31 -22.26 16.22
CA THR A 11 -10.16 -21.31 15.52
C THR A 11 -10.12 -21.52 14.01
N LYS A 12 -8.92 -21.65 13.42
CA LYS A 12 -8.79 -21.94 11.98
C LYS A 12 -9.42 -23.28 11.62
N PHE A 13 -9.21 -24.30 12.44
CA PHE A 13 -9.82 -25.62 12.21
C PHE A 13 -11.36 -25.55 12.18
N GLN A 14 -11.97 -24.79 13.10
CA GLN A 14 -13.43 -24.60 13.09
C GLN A 14 -13.92 -23.80 11.87
N ILE A 15 -13.19 -22.75 11.48
CA ILE A 15 -13.47 -21.98 10.26
C ILE A 15 -13.44 -22.90 9.02
N ASP A 16 -12.45 -23.79 8.92
CA ASP A 16 -12.34 -24.73 7.81
C ASP A 16 -13.47 -25.77 7.81
N LEU A 17 -13.89 -26.26 8.98
CA LEU A 17 -15.03 -27.16 9.11
C LEU A 17 -16.35 -26.51 8.70
N LEU A 18 -16.53 -25.21 8.99
CA LEU A 18 -17.70 -24.44 8.55
C LEU A 18 -17.67 -24.22 7.03
N GLY A 19 -16.50 -23.82 6.50
CA GLY A 19 -16.31 -23.62 5.07
C GLY A 19 -16.56 -24.88 4.25
N LYS A 20 -16.07 -26.04 4.71
CA LYS A 20 -16.37 -27.36 4.14
C LYS A 20 -17.87 -27.64 3.99
N LYS A 21 -18.70 -27.16 4.92
CA LYS A 21 -20.16 -27.36 4.90
C LYS A 21 -20.89 -26.33 4.03
N GLY A 22 -20.16 -25.48 3.29
CA GLY A 22 -20.73 -24.40 2.48
C GLY A 22 -21.02 -23.11 3.26
N TRP A 23 -20.60 -23.01 4.53
CA TRP A 23 -20.84 -21.83 5.37
C TRP A 23 -19.63 -20.88 5.42
N GLY A 24 -18.74 -20.95 4.42
CA GLY A 24 -17.52 -20.14 4.38
C GLY A 24 -17.79 -18.63 4.35
N GLU A 25 -18.88 -18.22 3.69
CA GLU A 25 -19.31 -16.82 3.59
C GLU A 25 -19.62 -16.18 4.96
N LEU A 26 -20.08 -16.97 5.94
CA LEU A 26 -20.33 -16.48 7.30
C LEU A 26 -19.06 -15.99 8.00
N THR A 27 -17.90 -16.40 7.51
CA THR A 27 -16.61 -16.03 8.10
C THR A 27 -16.02 -14.79 7.43
N GLY A 28 -16.74 -14.17 6.49
CA GLY A 28 -16.36 -12.90 5.87
C GLY A 28 -15.00 -12.92 5.18
N ASN A 29 -14.67 -14.02 4.47
CA ASN A 29 -13.37 -14.27 3.81
C ASN A 29 -12.21 -14.69 4.74
N LEU A 30 -12.47 -15.00 6.01
CA LEU A 30 -11.50 -15.67 6.89
C LEU A 30 -11.28 -17.14 6.54
N HIS A 31 -12.29 -17.79 5.95
CA HIS A 31 -12.11 -19.13 5.40
C HIS A 31 -11.14 -19.08 4.24
N GLY A 32 -11.32 -18.16 3.30
CA GLY A 32 -10.44 -17.90 2.18
C GLY A 32 -11.19 -17.37 0.96
N LEU A 33 -10.46 -16.72 0.07
CA LEU A 33 -10.85 -16.33 -1.29
C LEU A 33 -9.58 -16.61 -2.10
N GLU A 34 -9.36 -17.83 -2.60
CA GLU A 34 -8.09 -18.04 -3.30
C GLU A 34 -8.03 -17.12 -4.53
N ALA A 35 -7.11 -16.15 -4.49
CA ALA A 35 -6.80 -15.20 -5.57
C ALA A 35 -6.06 -15.87 -6.75
N SER A 36 -5.90 -17.20 -6.70
CA SER A 36 -5.27 -18.05 -7.72
C SER A 36 -6.24 -18.89 -8.56
N GLY A 37 -7.56 -18.67 -8.46
CA GLY A 37 -8.50 -19.09 -9.51
C GLY A 37 -9.09 -20.51 -9.40
N GLU A 38 -8.94 -21.21 -8.27
CA GLU A 38 -9.73 -22.42 -7.98
C GLU A 38 -10.72 -22.15 -6.83
N TRP A 39 -12.00 -22.16 -7.19
CA TRP A 39 -13.16 -21.69 -6.42
C TRP A 39 -13.20 -22.15 -4.94
N ASN A 40 -13.42 -21.19 -4.02
CA ASN A 40 -13.87 -21.36 -2.62
C ASN A 40 -13.04 -22.30 -1.71
N GLY A 41 -11.72 -22.36 -1.87
CA GLY A 41 -10.84 -23.11 -0.96
C GLY A 41 -10.45 -22.34 0.31
N PRO A 42 -10.10 -23.04 1.41
CA PRO A 42 -9.54 -22.41 2.60
C PRO A 42 -8.19 -21.73 2.33
N ASP A 43 -7.91 -20.64 3.04
CA ASP A 43 -6.59 -20.02 3.13
C ASP A 43 -5.59 -21.02 3.68
N ASP A 44 -4.37 -20.99 3.13
CA ASP A 44 -3.23 -21.66 3.73
C ASP A 44 -2.89 -21.06 5.11
N ALA A 45 -2.03 -21.76 5.85
CA ALA A 45 -1.69 -21.39 7.22
C ALA A 45 -1.07 -19.98 7.35
N LEU A 46 -0.24 -19.57 6.39
CA LEU A 46 0.44 -18.27 6.42
C LEU A 46 -0.51 -17.14 6.04
N THR A 47 -1.33 -17.34 5.01
CA THR A 47 -2.35 -16.39 4.56
C THR A 47 -3.41 -16.15 5.63
N PHE A 48 -3.89 -17.20 6.30
CA PHE A 48 -4.81 -17.04 7.43
C PHE A 48 -4.14 -16.27 8.58
N PHE A 49 -2.89 -16.62 8.90
CA PHE A 49 -2.15 -15.96 9.97
C PHE A 49 -1.94 -14.47 9.69
N SER A 50 -1.62 -14.07 8.45
CA SER A 50 -1.42 -12.66 8.07
C SER A 50 -2.69 -11.82 8.07
N LYS A 51 -3.87 -12.43 7.93
CA LYS A 51 -5.17 -11.75 8.12
C LYS A 51 -5.44 -11.42 9.60
N ILE A 52 -4.98 -12.26 10.52
CA ILE A 52 -5.24 -12.11 11.96
C ILE A 52 -4.15 -11.31 12.66
N PHE A 53 -2.88 -11.62 12.40
CA PHE A 53 -1.73 -10.97 13.03
C PHE A 53 -1.09 -9.97 12.07
N PRO A 54 -0.84 -8.73 12.52
CA PRO A 54 -0.21 -7.73 11.68
C PRO A 54 1.30 -8.00 11.57
N PHE A 55 1.92 -7.44 10.52
CA PHE A 55 3.37 -7.44 10.27
C PHE A 55 4.01 -8.83 10.21
N VAL A 56 3.28 -9.81 9.66
CA VAL A 56 3.86 -11.12 9.31
C VAL A 56 4.89 -10.92 8.21
N SER A 57 6.13 -11.29 8.50
CA SER A 57 7.22 -11.24 7.52
C SER A 57 7.05 -12.32 6.46
N LEU A 58 7.53 -12.03 5.25
CA LEU A 58 7.70 -13.05 4.23
C LEU A 58 8.70 -14.11 4.73
N PRO A 59 8.41 -15.41 4.61
CA PRO A 59 9.37 -16.44 4.95
C PRO A 59 10.64 -16.29 4.10
N ALA A 60 11.77 -16.10 4.75
CA ALA A 60 13.07 -16.15 4.08
C ALA A 60 13.43 -17.61 3.76
N GLU A 61 14.30 -17.83 2.79
CA GLU A 61 14.95 -19.13 2.56
C GLU A 61 15.92 -19.42 3.72
N ALA A 62 15.36 -19.81 4.87
CA ALA A 62 16.11 -20.21 6.04
C ALA A 62 16.23 -21.74 6.07
N ALA A 63 17.40 -22.22 6.43
CA ALA A 63 17.60 -23.64 6.69
C ALA A 63 16.66 -24.11 7.81
N PRO A 64 16.06 -25.30 7.71
CA PRO A 64 15.28 -25.86 8.80
C PRO A 64 16.11 -25.97 10.08
N VAL A 65 15.49 -25.65 11.21
CA VAL A 65 16.06 -25.83 12.55
C VAL A 65 16.27 -27.32 12.83
N GLY A 66 15.40 -28.18 12.30
CA GLY A 66 15.54 -29.63 12.39
C GLY A 66 14.23 -30.36 12.14
N VAL A 67 14.23 -31.67 12.44
CA VAL A 67 13.04 -32.53 12.40
C VAL A 67 12.53 -32.72 13.82
N TRP A 68 11.24 -32.45 14.05
CA TRP A 68 10.62 -32.47 15.38
C TRP A 68 9.28 -33.19 15.34
N GLN A 69 8.92 -33.81 16.47
CA GLN A 69 7.55 -34.21 16.73
C GLN A 69 6.79 -33.01 17.30
N VAL A 70 5.87 -32.47 16.51
CA VAL A 70 5.13 -31.25 16.86
C VAL A 70 3.71 -31.61 17.31
N PRO A 71 3.16 -30.93 18.33
CA PRO A 71 1.81 -31.21 18.80
C PRO A 71 0.77 -30.76 17.77
N THR A 72 -0.05 -31.68 17.30
CA THR A 72 -1.05 -31.46 16.24
C THR A 72 -2.00 -30.30 16.57
N GLU A 73 -2.37 -30.15 17.85
CA GLU A 73 -3.26 -29.09 18.33
C GLU A 73 -2.70 -27.66 18.19
N ARG A 74 -1.40 -27.50 17.90
CA ARG A 74 -0.75 -26.19 17.72
C ARG A 74 -0.36 -25.89 16.27
N VAL A 75 -0.72 -26.76 15.35
CA VAL A 75 -0.42 -26.59 13.92
C VAL A 75 -1.64 -26.02 13.23
N ILE A 76 -1.48 -24.87 12.57
CA ILE A 76 -2.44 -24.36 11.60
C ILE A 76 -2.21 -25.10 10.30
N GLY A 77 -3.22 -25.83 9.85
CA GLY A 77 -3.21 -26.56 8.59
C GLY A 77 -4.31 -26.08 7.63
N ARG A 78 -4.52 -26.89 6.59
CA ARG A 78 -5.50 -26.66 5.53
C ARG A 78 -5.89 -27.99 4.89
N SER A 79 -7.18 -28.24 4.72
CA SER A 79 -7.70 -29.32 3.88
C SER A 79 -8.55 -28.73 2.76
N TRP A 80 -8.02 -28.76 1.53
CA TRP A 80 -8.73 -28.22 0.36
C TRP A 80 -9.00 -29.28 -0.71
N ARG A 81 -8.02 -30.14 -1.05
CA ARG A 81 -8.21 -31.23 -2.02
C ARG A 81 -8.95 -32.44 -1.45
N TRP A 82 -8.71 -32.73 -0.17
CA TRP A 82 -9.25 -33.92 0.46
C TRP A 82 -9.47 -33.69 1.96
N TRP A 83 -10.47 -34.39 2.46
CA TRP A 83 -10.76 -34.53 3.88
C TRP A 83 -10.61 -36.00 4.27
N PRO A 84 -10.40 -36.31 5.56
CA PRO A 84 -10.16 -37.70 6.00
C PRO A 84 -11.26 -38.67 5.59
N GLU A 85 -12.52 -38.24 5.51
CA GLU A 85 -13.61 -39.09 5.03
C GLU A 85 -13.60 -39.38 3.52
N HIS A 86 -12.76 -38.70 2.74
CA HIS A 86 -12.54 -39.00 1.32
C HIS A 86 -11.53 -40.14 1.12
N LEU A 87 -10.82 -40.57 2.16
CA LEU A 87 -9.80 -41.62 2.05
C LEU A 87 -10.45 -43.00 2.01
N SER A 88 -10.02 -43.84 1.06
CA SER A 88 -10.32 -45.28 1.10
C SER A 88 -9.56 -45.96 2.24
N ALA A 89 -10.04 -47.12 2.72
CA ALA A 89 -9.38 -47.88 3.77
C ALA A 89 -7.89 -48.17 3.47
N SER A 90 -7.58 -48.55 2.21
CA SER A 90 -6.20 -48.79 1.77
C SER A 90 -5.34 -47.54 1.71
N SER A 91 -5.92 -46.37 1.42
CA SER A 91 -5.20 -45.09 1.42
C SER A 91 -4.96 -44.59 2.85
N GLU A 92 -5.92 -44.83 3.75
CA GLU A 92 -5.80 -44.51 5.16
C GLU A 92 -4.71 -45.35 5.83
N GLU A 93 -4.64 -46.65 5.53
CA GLU A 93 -3.57 -47.53 6.02
C GLU A 93 -2.19 -47.06 5.57
N LYS A 94 -2.01 -46.79 4.27
CA LYS A 94 -0.77 -46.22 3.72
C LYS A 94 -0.39 -44.89 4.37
N LEU A 95 -1.38 -44.03 4.64
CA LEU A 95 -1.13 -42.75 5.31
C LEU A 95 -0.67 -42.96 6.76
N ARG A 96 -1.29 -43.89 7.49
CA ARG A 96 -0.86 -44.23 8.86
C ARG A 96 0.55 -44.80 8.89
N ASP A 97 0.88 -45.69 7.96
CA ASP A 97 2.23 -46.26 7.83
C ASP A 97 3.25 -45.17 7.53
N TYR A 98 2.93 -44.26 6.60
CA TYR A 98 3.77 -43.12 6.27
C TYR A 98 3.90 -42.11 7.42
N LEU A 99 2.85 -41.85 8.20
CA LEU A 99 2.96 -40.97 9.38
C LEU A 99 3.78 -41.60 10.51
N SER A 100 3.76 -42.93 10.60
CA SER A 100 4.54 -43.70 11.56
C SER A 100 5.99 -43.91 11.12
N SER A 101 6.28 -43.73 9.82
CA SER A 101 7.63 -43.82 9.28
C SER A 101 8.45 -42.56 9.59
N GLY A 102 9.78 -42.71 9.63
CA GLY A 102 10.70 -41.57 9.72
C GLY A 102 10.67 -40.65 8.49
N SER A 103 10.07 -41.09 7.37
CA SER A 103 9.99 -40.32 6.12
C SER A 103 8.85 -39.30 6.08
N ALA A 104 7.97 -39.28 7.09
CA ALA A 104 6.93 -38.25 7.25
C ALA A 104 7.50 -36.82 7.17
N ALA A 105 8.70 -36.63 7.74
CA ALA A 105 9.42 -35.36 7.79
C ALA A 105 9.85 -34.83 6.41
N GLU A 106 10.01 -35.70 5.42
CA GLU A 106 10.50 -35.29 4.09
C GLU A 106 9.47 -34.49 3.31
N GLY A 107 8.18 -34.77 3.56
CA GLY A 107 7.08 -34.07 2.90
C GLY A 107 6.40 -33.01 3.78
N THR A 108 6.83 -32.81 5.03
CA THR A 108 6.23 -31.85 5.97
C THR A 108 7.24 -30.76 6.34
N CYS A 109 6.86 -29.51 6.09
CA CYS A 109 7.65 -28.34 6.43
C CYS A 109 6.75 -27.30 7.08
N TYR A 110 7.06 -26.93 8.33
CA TYR A 110 6.27 -26.03 9.16
C TYR A 110 7.11 -24.83 9.60
N TYR A 111 6.48 -23.66 9.63
CA TYR A 111 7.06 -22.45 10.21
C TYR A 111 6.70 -22.36 11.70
N PHE A 112 7.69 -22.26 12.57
CA PHE A 112 7.48 -22.09 14.00
C PHE A 112 7.60 -20.62 14.40
N ILE A 113 6.54 -20.10 15.01
CA ILE A 113 6.54 -18.77 15.61
C ILE A 113 6.69 -18.95 17.12
N SER A 114 7.93 -18.94 17.58
CA SER A 114 8.26 -19.18 18.99
C SER A 114 7.53 -18.23 19.94
N ALA A 115 7.43 -16.95 19.58
CA ALA A 115 6.76 -15.92 20.37
C ALA A 115 5.26 -16.21 20.65
N LEU A 116 4.61 -17.00 19.79
CA LEU A 116 3.20 -17.40 19.93
C LEU A 116 3.01 -18.86 20.36
N GLY A 117 4.07 -19.67 20.30
CA GLY A 117 3.98 -21.11 20.49
C GLY A 117 3.08 -21.78 19.44
N LEU A 118 3.16 -21.32 18.19
CA LEU A 118 2.29 -21.67 17.08
C LEU A 118 3.11 -22.21 15.90
N LEU A 119 2.60 -23.21 15.19
CA LEU A 119 3.19 -23.70 13.94
C LEU A 119 2.25 -23.43 12.77
N LEU A 120 2.80 -22.99 11.63
CA LEU A 120 2.08 -22.79 10.39
C LEU A 120 2.54 -23.84 9.38
N ALA A 121 1.63 -24.68 8.92
CA ALA A 121 1.99 -25.71 7.95
C ALA A 121 2.20 -25.09 6.56
N ALA A 122 3.44 -25.10 6.06
CA ALA A 122 3.74 -24.70 4.68
C ALA A 122 3.50 -25.89 3.74
N GLN A 123 4.04 -27.07 4.07
CA GLN A 123 3.85 -28.31 3.35
C GLN A 123 3.16 -29.37 4.21
N GLY A 124 2.35 -30.23 3.58
CA GLY A 124 1.63 -31.29 4.29
C GLY A 124 0.44 -30.81 5.10
N GLN A 125 -0.16 -29.68 4.72
CA GLN A 125 -1.25 -29.03 5.45
C GLN A 125 -2.47 -29.95 5.68
N GLY A 126 -2.82 -30.82 4.72
CA GLY A 126 -3.95 -31.74 4.84
C GLY A 126 -3.77 -32.84 5.88
N ARG A 127 -2.52 -33.24 6.15
CA ARG A 127 -2.19 -34.23 7.19
C ARG A 127 -2.52 -33.73 8.59
N VAL A 128 -2.44 -32.42 8.80
CA VAL A 128 -2.79 -31.81 10.10
C VAL A 128 -4.24 -32.11 10.45
N ASN A 129 -5.16 -31.88 9.52
CA ASN A 129 -6.59 -32.14 9.75
C ASN A 129 -6.90 -33.63 9.89
N TYR A 130 -6.21 -34.50 9.15
CA TYR A 130 -6.29 -35.95 9.36
C TYR A 130 -5.91 -36.33 10.79
N CYS A 131 -4.76 -35.85 11.27
CA CYS A 131 -4.30 -36.12 12.62
C CYS A 131 -5.25 -35.55 13.68
N ARG A 132 -5.82 -34.36 13.46
CA ARG A 132 -6.82 -33.76 14.35
C ARG A 132 -8.11 -34.59 14.43
N GLN A 133 -8.58 -35.14 13.31
CA GLN A 133 -9.81 -35.93 13.28
C GLN A 133 -9.64 -37.36 13.81
N ARG A 134 -8.41 -37.88 13.82
CA ARG A 134 -8.06 -39.22 14.31
C ARG A 134 -7.40 -39.20 15.69
N ASP A 135 -7.42 -38.05 16.37
CA ASP A 135 -6.82 -37.83 17.69
C ASP A 135 -5.33 -38.24 17.77
N ILE A 136 -4.61 -38.07 16.66
CA ILE A 136 -3.16 -38.30 16.60
C ILE A 136 -2.45 -37.08 17.20
N PRO A 137 -1.77 -37.21 18.36
CA PRO A 137 -1.32 -36.06 19.15
C PRO A 137 -0.10 -35.35 18.56
N PHE A 138 0.74 -36.05 17.79
CA PHE A 138 1.99 -35.52 17.26
C PHE A 138 2.17 -35.83 15.78
N ILE A 139 2.80 -34.90 15.07
CA ILE A 139 3.20 -35.06 13.67
C ILE A 139 4.70 -34.81 13.58
N THR A 140 5.43 -35.68 12.90
CA THR A 140 6.85 -35.44 12.59
C THR A 140 6.96 -34.48 11.41
N ALA A 141 7.67 -33.37 11.58
CA ALA A 141 7.87 -32.37 10.55
C ALA A 141 9.24 -31.69 10.60
N ARG A 142 9.72 -31.20 9.45
CA ARG A 142 10.81 -30.22 9.40
C ARG A 142 10.28 -28.88 9.87
N VAL A 143 10.98 -28.26 10.81
CA VAL A 143 10.58 -26.98 11.40
C VAL A 143 11.60 -25.92 11.03
N THR A 144 11.12 -24.80 10.51
CA THR A 144 11.91 -23.60 10.26
C THR A 144 11.38 -22.48 11.15
N GLU A 145 12.27 -21.73 11.80
CA GLU A 145 11.84 -20.58 12.61
C GLU A 145 11.30 -19.48 11.69
N LEU A 146 10.13 -18.95 12.02
CA LEU A 146 9.58 -17.75 11.42
C LEU A 146 9.60 -16.64 12.47
N PRO A 147 10.55 -15.70 12.37
CA PRO A 147 10.68 -14.64 13.35
C PRO A 147 9.42 -13.77 13.35
N TYR A 148 8.95 -13.43 14.54
CA TYR A 148 7.83 -12.51 14.73
C TYR A 148 8.25 -11.41 15.71
N PRO A 149 7.92 -10.13 15.45
CA PRO A 149 8.39 -9.04 16.30
C PRO A 149 7.88 -9.19 17.74
N PRO A 150 8.69 -8.86 18.77
CA PRO A 150 8.25 -8.88 20.15
C PRO A 150 7.12 -7.85 20.41
N ALA A 151 6.32 -8.12 21.45
CA ALA A 151 5.09 -7.38 21.74
C ALA A 151 5.29 -5.88 22.02
N ASP A 152 6.42 -5.52 22.62
CA ASP A 152 6.83 -4.15 22.99
C ASP A 152 7.04 -3.22 21.78
N ARG A 153 7.34 -3.80 20.61
CA ARG A 153 7.49 -3.05 19.35
C ARG A 153 6.16 -2.65 18.72
N PHE A 154 5.05 -3.22 19.19
CA PHE A 154 3.71 -2.91 18.70
C PHE A 154 3.02 -1.87 19.59
N LYS A 155 2.37 -0.91 18.95
CA LYS A 155 1.44 0.01 19.60
C LYS A 155 0.07 -0.09 18.93
N LEU A 156 -0.96 -0.32 19.73
CA LEU A 156 -2.34 -0.42 19.27
C LEU A 156 -3.05 0.93 19.47
N TYR A 157 -3.72 1.41 18.44
CA TYR A 157 -4.49 2.64 18.46
C TYR A 157 -5.92 2.38 18.04
N HIS A 158 -6.87 2.97 18.75
CA HIS A 158 -8.28 2.98 18.36
C HIS A 158 -8.62 4.37 17.85
N VAL A 159 -9.08 4.45 16.60
CA VAL A 159 -9.31 5.73 15.92
C VAL A 159 -10.70 5.74 15.31
N SER A 160 -11.34 6.91 15.39
CA SER A 160 -12.67 7.14 14.81
C SER A 160 -12.66 8.34 13.87
N LYS A 161 -13.27 8.19 12.69
CA LYS A 161 -13.56 9.27 11.74
C LYS A 161 -15.02 9.21 11.35
N GLY A 162 -15.82 10.15 11.84
CA GLY A 162 -17.28 10.11 11.71
C GLY A 162 -17.87 8.84 12.33
N ALA A 163 -18.65 8.09 11.54
CA ALA A 163 -19.22 6.80 11.96
C ALA A 163 -18.23 5.63 11.91
N THR A 164 -17.08 5.80 11.23
CA THR A 164 -16.12 4.73 11.03
C THR A 164 -15.21 4.60 12.24
N ARG A 165 -15.18 3.41 12.86
CA ARG A 165 -14.24 3.05 13.93
C ARG A 165 -13.26 1.99 13.41
N GLN A 166 -11.97 2.25 13.55
CA GLN A 166 -10.92 1.33 13.16
C GLN A 166 -9.92 1.15 14.30
N SER A 167 -9.22 0.01 14.27
CA SER A 167 -8.06 -0.23 15.12
C SER A 167 -6.84 -0.35 14.23
N TRP A 168 -5.77 0.35 14.58
CA TRP A 168 -4.52 0.37 13.85
C TRP A 168 -3.41 -0.14 14.74
N VAL A 169 -2.50 -0.92 14.18
CA VAL A 169 -1.29 -1.37 14.86
C VAL A 169 -0.11 -0.71 14.17
N VAL A 170 0.78 -0.11 14.98
CA VAL A 170 2.03 0.46 14.52
C VAL A 170 3.19 -0.37 15.04
N LEU A 171 4.10 -0.73 14.13
CA LEU A 171 5.35 -1.42 14.43
C LEU A 171 6.52 -0.43 14.37
N ASN A 172 7.34 -0.41 15.42
CA ASN A 172 8.54 0.45 15.54
C ASN A 172 8.29 1.95 15.33
N ASP A 173 7.11 2.44 15.70
CA ASP A 173 6.71 3.83 15.47
C ASP A 173 6.81 4.29 14.00
N ARG A 174 6.79 3.36 13.05
CA ARG A 174 6.99 3.64 11.62
C ARG A 174 5.96 2.98 10.73
N TYR A 175 5.76 1.68 10.84
CA TYR A 175 4.88 0.96 9.92
C TYR A 175 3.49 0.81 10.52
N LEU A 176 2.44 1.16 9.78
CA LEU A 176 1.05 1.06 10.22
C LEU A 176 0.29 0.01 9.40
N GLN A 177 -0.46 -0.85 10.09
CA GLN A 177 -1.43 -1.76 9.49
C GLN A 177 -2.80 -1.63 10.16
N VAL A 178 -3.86 -1.77 9.37
CA VAL A 178 -5.24 -1.79 9.87
C VAL A 178 -5.58 -3.20 10.35
N VAL A 179 -6.22 -3.27 11.52
CA VAL A 179 -6.78 -4.51 12.03
C VAL A 179 -8.05 -4.86 11.26
N GLN A 180 -7.97 -5.85 10.38
CA GLN A 180 -9.11 -6.31 9.57
C GLN A 180 -10.16 -7.07 10.39
N TRP A 181 -9.72 -7.84 11.39
CA TRP A 181 -10.59 -8.70 12.21
C TRP A 181 -10.54 -8.36 13.70
N PRO A 182 -11.05 -7.19 14.13
CA PRO A 182 -10.89 -6.74 15.52
C PRO A 182 -11.35 -7.73 16.58
N ARG A 183 -12.40 -8.51 16.30
CA ARG A 183 -12.95 -9.50 17.25
C ARG A 183 -12.02 -10.68 17.52
N ILE A 184 -11.12 -11.00 16.61
CA ILE A 184 -10.15 -12.10 16.74
C ILE A 184 -8.77 -11.53 17.06
N THR A 185 -8.35 -10.52 16.29
CA THR A 185 -7.03 -9.91 16.40
C THR A 185 -6.83 -9.17 17.73
N LEU A 186 -7.78 -8.37 18.21
CA LEU A 186 -7.54 -7.57 19.43
C LEU A 186 -7.37 -8.45 20.68
N PRO A 187 -8.21 -9.49 20.94
CA PRO A 187 -7.96 -10.41 22.04
C PRO A 187 -6.64 -11.18 21.90
N ALA A 188 -6.26 -11.55 20.66
CA ALA A 188 -5.01 -12.24 20.38
C ALA A 188 -3.79 -11.35 20.67
N LEU A 189 -3.80 -10.10 20.21
CA LEU A 189 -2.76 -9.10 20.47
C LEU A 189 -2.66 -8.75 21.96
N ALA A 190 -3.79 -8.57 22.64
CA ALA A 190 -3.81 -8.35 24.08
C ALA A 190 -3.17 -9.53 24.85
N ARG A 191 -3.46 -10.77 24.44
CA ARG A 191 -2.84 -11.96 25.05
C ARG A 191 -1.36 -12.11 24.70
N TYR A 192 -0.95 -11.59 23.54
CA TYR A 192 0.44 -11.52 23.12
C TYR A 192 1.24 -10.49 23.92
N GLY A 193 0.59 -9.45 24.44
CA GLY A 193 1.19 -8.41 25.28
C GLY A 193 1.15 -7.01 24.65
N VAL A 194 0.36 -6.81 23.60
CA VAL A 194 0.20 -5.49 22.96
C VAL A 194 -0.88 -4.70 23.69
N HIS A 195 -0.56 -3.46 24.00
CA HIS A 195 -1.44 -2.56 24.74
C HIS A 195 -1.92 -1.40 23.88
N SER A 196 -3.14 -0.94 24.15
CA SER A 196 -3.72 0.23 23.49
C SER A 196 -3.18 1.53 24.09
N THR A 197 -3.03 2.54 23.25
CA THR A 197 -2.61 3.89 23.65
C THR A 197 -3.31 4.95 22.77
N SER A 198 -3.20 6.22 23.16
CA SER A 198 -3.73 7.35 22.40
C SER A 198 -2.85 7.68 21.20
N TRP A 199 -3.47 8.07 20.09
CA TRP A 199 -2.76 8.49 18.88
C TRP A 199 -1.81 9.67 19.17
N PRO A 200 -0.49 9.55 18.94
CA PRO A 200 0.47 10.56 19.34
C PRO A 200 0.55 11.70 18.31
N LEU A 201 0.86 12.91 18.79
CA LEU A 201 0.98 14.11 17.95
C LEU A 201 2.18 14.07 16.98
N ILE A 202 3.14 13.17 17.20
CA ILE A 202 4.31 13.01 16.33
C ILE A 202 3.97 12.34 14.99
N PHE A 203 2.86 11.59 14.95
CA PHE A 203 2.41 10.93 13.73
C PHE A 203 1.53 11.86 12.90
N PRO A 204 1.42 11.61 11.58
CA PRO A 204 0.46 12.32 10.74
C PRO A 204 -0.96 12.31 11.34
N ALA A 205 -1.71 13.36 11.04
CA ALA A 205 -3.11 13.45 11.46
C ALA A 205 -3.90 12.24 10.93
N THR A 206 -4.81 11.72 11.76
CA THR A 206 -5.59 10.52 11.46
C THR A 206 -6.37 10.66 10.15
N ASP A 207 -6.85 11.86 9.82
CA ASP A 207 -7.57 12.12 8.57
C ASP A 207 -6.76 11.87 7.30
N LEU A 208 -5.47 12.18 7.33
CA LEU A 208 -4.55 11.93 6.21
C LEU A 208 -4.25 10.44 6.07
N ILE A 209 -4.14 9.74 7.20
CA ILE A 209 -3.94 8.29 7.21
C ILE A 209 -5.17 7.57 6.63
N PHE A 210 -6.38 8.00 7.01
CA PHE A 210 -7.60 7.47 6.39
C PHE A 210 -7.61 7.65 4.87
N ALA A 211 -7.03 8.73 4.33
CA ALA A 211 -6.92 8.93 2.89
C ALA A 211 -5.91 7.95 2.26
N GLU A 212 -4.74 7.78 2.89
CA GLU A 212 -3.68 6.88 2.39
C GLU A 212 -4.07 5.40 2.51
N LEU A 213 -4.94 5.03 3.47
CA LEU A 213 -5.45 3.68 3.64
C LEU A 213 -6.32 3.18 2.47
N HIS A 214 -6.78 4.06 1.59
CA HIS A 214 -7.47 3.65 0.36
C HIS A 214 -6.52 3.02 -0.67
N ASN A 215 -5.21 3.30 -0.61
CA ASN A 215 -4.22 2.74 -1.52
C ASN A 215 -2.91 2.41 -0.77
N PRO A 216 -2.94 1.43 0.15
CA PRO A 216 -1.78 1.09 0.96
C PRO A 216 -0.68 0.49 0.06
N GLN A 217 0.54 1.00 0.20
CA GLN A 217 1.67 0.52 -0.59
C GLN A 217 2.14 -0.85 -0.10
N PRO A 218 2.50 -1.78 -1.00
CA PRO A 218 3.16 -3.01 -0.60
C PRO A 218 4.56 -2.68 -0.06
N VAL A 219 4.86 -3.14 1.15
CA VAL A 219 6.21 -3.07 1.71
C VAL A 219 6.87 -4.43 1.55
N LYS A 220 8.08 -4.44 0.97
CA LYS A 220 8.78 -5.65 0.51
C LYS A 220 8.94 -6.75 1.56
N ASP A 221 8.90 -6.41 2.85
CA ASP A 221 9.21 -7.33 3.94
C ASP A 221 7.98 -7.97 4.59
N PHE A 222 6.77 -7.47 4.30
CA PHE A 222 5.54 -7.90 4.97
C PHE A 222 4.53 -8.54 3.99
N MET A 223 3.81 -9.55 4.47
CA MET A 223 2.76 -10.23 3.71
C MET A 223 1.59 -9.31 3.36
N MET A 224 1.20 -8.42 4.28
CA MET A 224 0.10 -7.48 4.11
C MET A 224 0.62 -6.07 3.85
N PRO A 225 -0.02 -5.29 2.96
CA PRO A 225 0.33 -3.88 2.75
C PRO A 225 0.35 -3.09 4.05
N CYS A 226 1.27 -2.12 4.16
CA CYS A 226 1.35 -1.24 5.31
C CYS A 226 1.70 0.18 4.88
N ILE A 227 1.39 1.15 5.74
CA ILE A 227 1.75 2.55 5.53
C ILE A 227 3.06 2.82 6.26
N ASP A 228 4.06 3.34 5.56
CA ASP A 228 5.24 3.92 6.19
C ASP A 228 4.93 5.36 6.63
N LEU A 229 4.80 5.56 7.94
CA LEU A 229 4.47 6.85 8.55
C LEU A 229 5.59 7.89 8.34
N ASP A 230 6.85 7.47 8.24
CA ASP A 230 7.96 8.39 7.96
C ASP A 230 7.90 8.88 6.51
N ALA A 231 7.64 7.98 5.57
CA ALA A 231 7.45 8.34 4.16
C ALA A 231 6.23 9.25 3.98
N LEU A 232 5.12 8.97 4.66
CA LEU A 232 3.94 9.82 4.66
C LEU A 232 4.24 11.20 5.24
N ARG A 233 5.00 11.29 6.34
CA ARG A 233 5.43 12.57 6.93
C ARG A 233 6.29 13.38 5.96
N GLN A 234 7.21 12.71 5.25
CA GLN A 234 8.05 13.36 4.23
C GLN A 234 7.19 13.90 3.07
N LYS A 235 6.26 13.10 2.55
CA LYS A 235 5.29 13.51 1.51
C LYS A 235 4.51 14.76 1.92
N ILE A 236 3.94 14.76 3.13
CA ILE A 236 3.20 15.91 3.68
C ILE A 236 4.10 17.15 3.79
N SER A 237 5.33 16.98 4.28
CA SER A 237 6.27 18.11 4.43
C SER A 237 6.67 18.71 3.09
N ALA A 238 6.87 17.88 2.06
CA ALA A 238 7.21 18.31 0.71
C ALA A 238 6.04 19.06 0.06
N GLU A 239 4.80 18.57 0.20
CA GLU A 239 3.59 19.25 -0.28
C GLU A 239 3.41 20.61 0.41
N GLN A 240 3.61 20.69 1.72
CA GLN A 240 3.55 21.95 2.46
C GLN A 240 4.65 22.93 2.03
N GLN A 241 5.86 22.44 1.78
CA GLN A 241 6.95 23.29 1.30
C GLN A 241 6.69 23.79 -0.12
N ALA A 242 6.18 22.94 -1.01
CA ALA A 242 5.77 23.32 -2.35
C ALA A 242 4.65 24.37 -2.31
N ALA A 243 3.63 24.18 -1.47
CA ALA A 243 2.56 25.15 -1.27
C ALA A 243 3.07 26.50 -0.72
N ARG A 244 4.04 26.48 0.22
CA ARG A 244 4.67 27.71 0.73
C ARG A 244 5.51 28.41 -0.31
N LEU A 245 6.24 27.67 -1.16
CA LEU A 245 7.02 28.25 -2.25
C LEU A 245 6.09 28.86 -3.32
N ALA A 246 4.99 28.20 -3.65
CA ALA A 246 3.96 28.73 -4.55
C ALA A 246 3.26 29.97 -3.97
N ALA A 247 3.02 30.01 -2.65
CA ALA A 247 2.38 31.14 -2.00
C ALA A 247 3.31 32.37 -1.81
N LYS A 248 4.64 32.19 -1.88
CA LYS A 248 5.57 33.33 -1.81
C LYS A 248 5.48 34.11 -3.12
N PRO A 249 5.21 35.43 -3.07
CA PRO A 249 5.16 36.25 -4.27
C PRO A 249 6.55 36.26 -4.92
N ALA A 250 6.67 35.61 -6.08
CA ALA A 250 7.86 35.68 -6.90
C ALA A 250 7.90 37.04 -7.59
N ARG A 251 9.08 37.68 -7.61
CA ARG A 251 9.32 38.82 -8.49
C ARG A 251 9.43 38.28 -9.91
N MET A 252 8.46 38.59 -10.76
CA MET A 252 8.43 38.15 -12.16
C MET A 252 8.42 39.38 -13.07
N ALA A 253 9.14 39.30 -14.18
CA ALA A 253 9.02 40.27 -15.25
C ALA A 253 7.73 39.98 -16.04
N ILE A 254 7.15 40.99 -16.71
CA ILE A 254 6.00 40.75 -17.61
C ILE A 254 6.37 39.73 -18.69
N ALA A 255 7.64 39.71 -19.10
CA ALA A 255 8.20 38.73 -20.03
C ALA A 255 7.99 37.26 -19.64
N ASP A 256 7.92 36.96 -18.33
CA ASP A 256 7.82 35.61 -17.77
C ASP A 256 6.37 35.21 -17.45
N MET A 257 5.42 36.14 -17.62
CA MET A 257 4.00 35.85 -17.43
C MET A 257 3.44 35.14 -18.67
N ASN A 258 2.61 34.13 -18.45
CA ASN A 258 1.94 33.41 -19.54
C ASN A 258 0.77 34.24 -20.10
N ILE A 259 1.09 35.28 -20.86
CA ILE A 259 0.11 36.18 -21.51
C ILE A 259 -0.02 35.76 -22.98
N ILE A 260 -1.24 35.38 -23.35
CA ILE A 260 -1.63 35.09 -24.74
C ILE A 260 -1.40 36.38 -25.55
N ASN A 261 -0.44 36.37 -26.48
CA ASN A 261 0.02 37.49 -27.35
C ASN A 261 1.21 38.34 -26.88
N LEU A 262 1.93 37.96 -25.83
CA LEU A 262 3.10 38.71 -25.36
C LEU A 262 4.22 38.85 -26.42
N GLY A 263 4.39 37.84 -27.28
CA GLY A 263 5.39 37.87 -28.36
C GLY A 263 5.16 39.00 -29.37
N VAL A 264 3.90 39.22 -29.76
CA VAL A 264 3.52 40.30 -30.69
C VAL A 264 3.77 41.66 -30.06
N VAL A 265 3.42 41.83 -28.79
CA VAL A 265 3.65 43.07 -28.03
C VAL A 265 5.15 43.39 -27.90
N LYS A 266 5.99 42.38 -27.62
CA LYS A 266 7.45 42.57 -27.55
C LYS A 266 8.03 43.05 -28.88
N ILE A 267 7.60 42.45 -29.99
CA ILE A 267 8.07 42.79 -31.33
C ILE A 267 7.63 44.21 -31.73
N THR A 268 6.38 44.57 -31.50
CA THR A 268 5.89 45.92 -31.83
C THR A 268 6.58 47.00 -30.99
N LEU A 269 6.80 46.75 -29.69
CA LEU A 269 7.51 47.70 -28.84
C LEU A 269 8.96 47.94 -29.26
N MET A 270 9.67 46.85 -29.56
CA MET A 270 11.05 46.87 -30.09
C MET A 270 11.13 47.66 -31.40
N PHE A 271 10.16 47.45 -32.30
CA PHE A 271 10.09 48.16 -33.57
C PHE A 271 9.93 49.68 -33.37
N PHE A 272 8.98 50.11 -32.53
CA PHE A 272 8.78 51.53 -32.24
C PHE A 272 9.98 52.18 -31.52
N PHE A 273 10.63 51.45 -30.62
CA PHE A 273 11.83 51.94 -29.94
C PHE A 273 12.98 52.16 -30.94
N LEU A 274 13.27 51.18 -31.80
CA LEU A 274 14.30 51.30 -32.84
C LEU A 274 14.00 52.44 -33.82
N LEU A 275 12.75 52.56 -34.26
CA LEU A 275 12.32 53.65 -35.14
C LEU A 275 12.52 55.01 -34.48
N SER A 276 12.19 55.13 -33.19
CA SER A 276 12.38 56.38 -32.42
C SER A 276 13.85 56.73 -32.22
N LEU A 277 14.73 55.74 -32.09
CA LEU A 277 16.17 55.92 -31.92
C LEU A 277 16.83 56.39 -33.22
N VAL A 278 16.40 55.83 -34.36
CA VAL A 278 16.83 56.28 -35.69
C VAL A 278 16.33 57.69 -35.97
N ALA A 279 15.05 57.97 -35.71
CA ALA A 279 14.48 59.31 -35.89
C ALA A 279 15.13 60.35 -34.96
N GLY A 280 15.41 59.97 -33.71
CA GLY A 280 16.14 60.80 -32.75
C GLY A 280 17.57 61.09 -33.18
N GLY A 281 18.29 60.09 -33.73
CA GLY A 281 19.65 60.26 -34.25
C GLY A 281 19.72 61.15 -35.49
N LEU A 282 18.71 61.09 -36.37
CA LEU A 282 18.64 61.91 -37.58
C LEU A 282 18.20 63.36 -37.31
N MET A 283 17.40 63.58 -36.27
CA MET A 283 16.84 64.89 -35.91
C MET A 283 17.52 65.51 -34.67
N ALA A 284 18.68 64.99 -34.29
CA ALA A 284 19.42 65.43 -33.11
C ALA A 284 19.93 66.87 -33.29
N GLY A 285 19.22 67.83 -32.68
CA GLY A 285 19.61 69.24 -32.66
C GLY A 285 18.66 70.22 -33.37
N GLU A 286 17.62 69.72 -34.07
CA GLU A 286 16.66 70.57 -34.78
C GLU A 286 15.35 70.75 -33.99
N GLY A 287 15.34 71.77 -33.12
CA GLY A 287 14.12 72.35 -32.54
C GLY A 287 13.17 71.38 -31.81
N TRP A 288 11.87 71.68 -31.87
CA TRP A 288 10.82 70.94 -31.14
C TRP A 288 10.66 69.48 -31.61
N ALA A 289 11.05 69.17 -32.85
CA ALA A 289 10.95 67.81 -33.41
C ALA A 289 11.95 66.83 -32.78
N GLY A 290 13.19 67.28 -32.54
CA GLY A 290 14.20 66.48 -31.82
C GLY A 290 13.83 66.23 -30.34
N LEU A 291 13.19 67.21 -29.69
CA LEU A 291 12.67 67.02 -28.33
C LEU A 291 11.54 65.99 -28.28
N LEU A 292 10.64 66.00 -29.27
CA LEU A 292 9.54 65.04 -29.36
C LEU A 292 10.04 63.61 -29.57
N SER A 293 11.05 63.42 -30.44
CA SER A 293 11.61 62.09 -30.72
C SER A 293 12.35 61.51 -29.51
N LEU A 294 13.08 62.33 -28.76
CA LEU A 294 13.73 61.93 -27.50
C LEU A 294 12.70 61.53 -26.43
N LEU A 295 11.57 62.24 -26.34
CA LEU A 295 10.49 61.90 -25.41
C LEU A 295 9.85 60.55 -25.78
N VAL A 296 9.58 60.30 -27.06
CA VAL A 296 9.07 59.00 -27.53
C VAL A 296 10.07 57.88 -27.29
N CYS A 297 11.36 58.13 -27.46
CA CYS A 297 12.44 57.18 -27.15
C CYS A 297 12.49 56.85 -25.64
N ALA A 298 12.38 57.86 -24.78
CA ALA A 298 12.35 57.65 -23.34
C ALA A 298 11.13 56.85 -22.87
N VAL A 299 9.94 57.12 -23.43
CA VAL A 299 8.70 56.40 -23.09
C VAL A 299 8.77 54.95 -23.58
N SER A 300 9.19 54.72 -24.82
CA SER A 300 9.31 53.36 -25.37
C SER A 300 10.41 52.54 -24.67
N GLY A 301 11.54 53.16 -24.33
CA GLY A 301 12.60 52.55 -23.51
C GLY A 301 12.14 52.20 -22.09
N SER A 302 11.35 53.08 -21.46
CA SER A 302 10.75 52.80 -20.14
C SER A 302 9.78 51.62 -20.18
N LEU A 303 8.98 51.50 -21.24
CA LEU A 303 8.04 50.38 -21.41
C LEU A 303 8.78 49.06 -21.69
N LEU A 304 9.91 49.08 -22.41
CA LEU A 304 10.80 47.92 -22.58
C LEU A 304 11.44 47.50 -21.25
N LEU A 305 11.83 48.46 -20.41
CA LEU A 305 12.34 48.16 -19.07
C LEU A 305 11.27 47.51 -18.18
N LEU A 306 9.99 47.91 -18.27
CA LEU A 306 8.89 47.24 -17.55
C LEU A 306 8.66 45.80 -18.01
N LEU A 307 8.97 45.48 -19.27
CA LEU A 307 8.85 44.12 -19.80
C LEU A 307 9.92 43.17 -19.22
N VAL A 308 11.12 43.69 -18.94
CA VAL A 308 12.29 42.90 -18.53
C VAL A 308 12.56 42.99 -17.02
N ALA A 309 12.26 44.13 -16.40
CA ALA A 309 12.50 44.32 -14.97
C ALA A 309 11.45 43.55 -14.14
N PRO A 310 11.88 42.78 -13.13
CA PRO A 310 10.99 41.96 -12.32
C PRO A 310 10.33 42.81 -11.22
N ILE A 311 9.50 43.75 -11.65
CA ILE A 311 8.84 44.75 -10.79
C ILE A 311 7.53 44.19 -10.20
N PHE A 312 6.89 43.25 -10.88
CA PHE A 312 5.61 42.70 -10.45
C PHE A 312 5.81 41.58 -9.41
N ARG A 313 5.06 41.68 -8.31
CA ARG A 313 4.89 40.60 -7.32
C ARG A 313 3.57 39.92 -7.62
N ILE A 314 3.63 38.71 -8.17
CA ILE A 314 2.45 37.96 -8.55
C ILE A 314 2.35 36.75 -7.61
N ALA A 315 1.17 36.56 -7.02
CA ALA A 315 0.82 35.29 -6.41
C ALA A 315 0.48 34.32 -7.54
N THR A 316 1.32 33.33 -7.78
CA THR A 316 1.05 32.32 -8.82
C THR A 316 -0.17 31.49 -8.41
N PRO A 317 -1.25 31.45 -9.22
CA PRO A 317 -2.32 30.51 -8.98
C PRO A 317 -1.81 29.09 -9.25
N SER A 318 -2.25 28.16 -8.41
CA SER A 318 -1.94 26.73 -8.49
C SER A 318 -2.06 26.18 -9.92
N ALA A 319 -0.98 25.57 -10.41
CA ALA A 319 -1.06 24.60 -11.50
C ALA A 319 -1.67 23.31 -10.94
N SER A 320 -2.99 23.26 -10.89
CA SER A 320 -3.73 22.02 -10.70
C SER A 320 -4.86 21.96 -11.72
N ARG A 321 -4.86 20.88 -12.52
CA ARG A 321 -5.75 20.52 -13.63
C ARG A 321 -5.38 21.05 -15.01
N ASP A 322 -4.31 20.50 -15.56
CA ASP A 322 -4.39 19.99 -16.93
C ASP A 322 -4.57 18.47 -16.82
N VAL A 323 -5.82 18.03 -16.91
CA VAL A 323 -6.13 16.65 -17.28
C VAL A 323 -5.91 16.60 -18.79
N GLU A 324 -4.87 15.92 -19.22
CA GLU A 324 -4.70 15.50 -20.61
C GLU A 324 -5.96 14.72 -21.04
N PRO A 325 -6.70 15.15 -22.07
CA PRO A 325 -7.64 14.25 -22.72
C PRO A 325 -6.80 13.24 -23.53
N GLU A 326 -6.81 12.00 -23.06
CA GLU A 326 -6.37 10.82 -23.81
C GLU A 326 -7.04 10.84 -25.19
N GLN A 327 -6.23 10.95 -26.24
CA GLN A 327 -6.67 10.87 -27.62
C GLN A 327 -7.01 9.41 -27.96
N ASP A 328 -8.30 9.10 -28.02
CA ASP A 328 -8.82 7.92 -28.71
C ASP A 328 -8.54 8.04 -30.21
N ALA A 329 -7.51 7.33 -30.67
CA ALA A 329 -7.24 7.08 -32.07
C ALA A 329 -7.40 5.57 -32.36
N SER A 330 -8.64 5.15 -32.66
CA SER A 330 -8.87 3.92 -33.42
C SER A 330 -10.15 4.03 -34.28
N THR A 331 -10.06 4.77 -35.38
CA THR A 331 -10.96 4.59 -36.54
C THR A 331 -10.43 3.45 -37.40
N GLY A 332 -10.75 2.22 -37.01
CA GLY A 332 -10.56 1.00 -37.79
C GLY A 332 -11.90 0.50 -38.31
N SER A 333 -12.20 0.87 -39.55
CA SER A 333 -13.28 0.36 -40.40
C SER A 333 -13.54 -1.14 -40.25
N THR A 334 -14.77 -1.54 -39.92
CA THR A 334 -15.29 -2.89 -40.22
C THR A 334 -16.73 -2.80 -40.72
N THR A 335 -16.88 -3.10 -42.00
CA THR A 335 -18.14 -3.38 -42.71
C THR A 335 -18.84 -4.61 -42.13
N PRO A 336 -20.19 -4.66 -42.06
CA PRO A 336 -20.90 -5.86 -41.66
C PRO A 336 -21.12 -6.80 -42.85
N PRO A 337 -20.98 -8.13 -42.71
CA PRO A 337 -21.43 -9.05 -43.73
C PRO A 337 -22.95 -9.27 -43.64
N LYS A 338 -23.57 -9.27 -44.81
CA LYS A 338 -24.92 -9.73 -45.08
C LYS A 338 -25.01 -11.25 -44.92
N ASP A 339 -26.17 -11.69 -44.45
CA ASP A 339 -26.66 -13.06 -44.48
C ASP A 339 -26.51 -13.72 -45.85
N ILE A 340 -26.09 -14.99 -45.88
CA ILE A 340 -26.50 -15.98 -46.88
C ILE A 340 -26.53 -17.37 -46.23
N ALA A 341 -27.73 -17.99 -46.31
CA ALA A 341 -28.09 -19.42 -46.43
C ALA A 341 -27.47 -20.47 -45.51
#